data_AF-A0A2V7XF24-F1
#
_entry.id   AF-A0A2V7XF24-F1
#
_cell.length_a   1.000
_cell.length_b   1.000
_cell.length_c   1.000
_cell.angle_alpha   90.00
_cell.angle_beta   90.00
_cell.angle_gamma   90.00
#
_symmetry.space_group_name_H-M   'P 1'
#
loop_
_entity.id
_entity.type
_entity.pdbx_description
1 polymer ?
#
loop_
_entity_poly.entity_id
_entity_poly.type
_entity_poly.pdbx_seq_one_letter_code
_entity_poly.pdbx_strand_id
1 'polypeptide(L)' 'MDAIYRSDINRDVPPARAGEFSAVPIGPLRVWPPVVLAPMAGVTNPPFRTLCRRYGAGLYVSEMITARALVEG' A
#
# COMPACT_ATOMS: atom_id res chain seq x y z
N MET A 1 15.23 5.52 3.99
CA MET A 1 14.42 4.77 4.98
C MET A 1 14.92 5.16 6.35
N ASP A 2 14.03 5.66 7.21
CA ASP A 2 14.39 6.03 8.58
C ASP A 2 15.01 4.81 9.29
N ALA A 3 16.05 5.04 10.09
CA ALA A 3 16.75 4.00 10.84
C ALA A 3 15.81 3.24 11.77
N ILE A 4 14.74 3.89 12.24
CA ILE A 4 13.73 3.25 13.12
C ILE A 4 12.99 2.08 12.46
N TYR A 5 12.98 1.98 11.13
CA TYR A 5 12.31 0.91 10.39
C TYR A 5 13.24 -0.26 10.01
N ARG A 6 14.52 -0.19 10.41
CA ARG A 6 15.45 -1.32 10.29
C ARG A 6 15.35 -2.24 11.50
N SER A 7 15.22 -3.54 11.24
CA SER A 7 15.16 -4.62 12.22
C SER A 7 16.17 -5.70 11.88
N ASP A 8 16.28 -6.72 12.73
CA ASP A 8 17.14 -7.89 12.48
C ASP A 8 16.82 -8.61 11.17
N ILE A 9 15.56 -8.55 10.73
CA ILE A 9 15.07 -9.22 9.53
C ILE A 9 15.46 -8.50 8.24
N ASN A 10 15.46 -7.15 8.25
CA ASN A 10 15.62 -6.36 7.02
C ASN A 10 16.92 -5.52 6.98
N ARG A 11 17.81 -5.67 7.98
CA ARG A 11 19.06 -4.89 8.09
C ARG A 11 19.94 -4.95 6.84
N ASP A 12 19.98 -6.12 6.20
CA ASP A 12 20.84 -6.40 5.04
C ASP A 12 20.09 -6.25 3.72
N VAL A 13 18.80 -5.89 3.75
CA VAL A 13 18.01 -5.65 2.55
C VAL A 13 18.37 -4.26 1.99
N PRO A 14 19.02 -4.19 0.81
CA PRO A 14 19.36 -2.90 0.22
C PRO A 14 18.08 -2.18 -0.21
N PRO A 15 18.04 -0.83 -0.13
CA PRO A 15 16.97 -0.06 -0.74
C PRO A 15 16.89 -0.31 -2.25
N ALA A 16 15.67 -0.24 -2.80
CA ALA A 16 15.43 -0.29 -4.24
C ALA A 16 16.27 0.76 -4.98
N ARG A 17 16.91 0.34 -6.07
CA ARG A 17 17.72 1.21 -6.94
C ARG A 17 16.81 1.97 -7.92
N ALA A 18 17.30 3.11 -8.39
CA ALA A 18 16.62 3.85 -9.45
C ALA A 18 16.47 2.99 -10.71
N GLY A 19 15.24 2.87 -11.22
CA GLY A 19 14.94 2.07 -12.41
C GLY A 19 14.93 0.56 -12.20
N GLU A 20 15.09 0.06 -10.97
CA GLU A 20 15.03 -1.38 -10.67
C GLU A 20 13.64 -1.97 -10.95
N PHE A 21 12.60 -1.18 -10.74
CA PHE A 21 11.22 -1.58 -10.97
C PHE A 21 10.52 -0.66 -11.96
N SER A 22 9.57 -1.22 -12.71
CA SER A 22 8.64 -0.47 -13.55
C SER A 22 7.31 -0.24 -12.84
N ALA A 23 6.58 0.81 -13.24
CA ALA A 23 5.20 1.00 -12.79
C ALA A 23 4.31 -0.20 -13.19
N VAL A 24 3.39 -0.59 -12.30
CA VAL A 24 2.45 -1.68 -12.56
C VAL A 24 1.21 -1.12 -13.28
N PRO A 25 0.86 -1.62 -14.47
CA PRO A 25 -0.37 -1.21 -15.14
C PRO A 25 -1.59 -1.92 -14.52
N ILE A 26 -2.62 -1.16 -14.17
CA ILE A 26 -3.93 -1.67 -13.73
C ILE A 26 -5.01 -0.95 -14.55
N GLY A 27 -5.40 -1.56 -15.67
CA GLY A 27 -6.25 -0.90 -16.66
C GLY A 27 -5.63 0.43 -17.11
N PRO A 28 -6.33 1.57 -17.01
CA PRO A 28 -5.79 2.88 -17.37
C PRO A 28 -4.80 3.46 -16.32
N LEU A 29 -4.68 2.83 -15.14
CA LEU A 29 -3.85 3.34 -14.05
C LEU A 29 -2.41 2.83 -14.19
N ARG A 30 -1.44 3.70 -13.87
CA ARG A 30 -0.03 3.34 -13.70
C ARG A 30 0.35 3.51 -12.23
N VAL A 31 0.59 2.39 -11.54
CA VAL A 31 0.85 2.37 -10.10
C VAL A 31 2.35 2.51 -9.85
N TRP A 32 2.75 3.59 -9.18
CA TRP A 32 4.13 3.83 -8.74
C TRP A 32 4.16 4.47 -7.33
N PRO A 33 5.01 4.00 -6.40
CA PRO A 33 5.86 2.80 -6.50
C PRO A 33 5.03 1.52 -6.69
N PRO A 34 5.62 0.40 -7.17
CA PRO A 34 4.89 -0.84 -7.47
C PRO A 34 4.57 -1.62 -6.17
N VAL A 35 4.06 -0.90 -5.17
CA VAL A 35 3.69 -1.40 -3.85
C VAL A 35 2.23 -1.04 -3.64
N VAL A 36 1.43 -2.04 -3.27
CA VAL A 36 -0.01 -1.88 -3.05
C VAL A 36 -0.34 -2.27 -1.63
N LEU A 37 -1.11 -1.43 -0.92
CA LEU A 37 -1.70 -1.83 0.35
C LEU A 37 -2.88 -2.76 0.09
N ALA A 38 -2.71 -4.04 0.44
CA ALA A 38 -3.72 -5.08 0.25
C ALA A 38 -5.00 -4.82 1.07
N PRO A 39 -6.19 -5.18 0.55
CA PRO A 39 -7.44 -5.07 1.30
C PRO A 39 -7.48 -6.08 2.45
N MET A 40 -7.72 -5.58 3.66
CA MET A 40 -7.84 -6.41 4.86
C MET A 40 -9.05 -5.93 5.68
N ALA A 41 -10.13 -6.72 5.68
CA ALA A 41 -11.37 -6.39 6.38
C ALA A 41 -11.12 -6.06 7.87
N GLY A 42 -11.67 -4.94 8.35
CA GLY A 42 -11.45 -4.48 9.72
C GLY A 42 -10.05 -3.90 10.02
N VAL A 43 -9.11 -3.93 9.06
CA VAL A 43 -7.74 -3.40 9.22
C VAL A 43 -7.52 -2.18 8.35
N THR A 44 -7.76 -2.28 7.04
CA THR A 44 -7.49 -1.19 6.07
C THR A 44 -8.56 -0.11 6.06
N ASN A 45 -8.93 0.39 7.25
CA ASN A 45 -9.87 1.48 7.48
C ASN A 45 -9.26 2.88 7.14
N PRO A 46 -10.03 3.98 7.14
CA PRO A 46 -9.51 5.29 6.74
C PRO A 46 -8.32 5.81 7.59
N PRO A 47 -8.31 5.68 8.93
CA PRO A 47 -7.14 6.01 9.75
C PRO A 47 -5.90 5.22 9.36
N PHE A 48 -6.00 3.88 9.20
CA PHE A 48 -4.88 3.02 8.85
C PHE A 48 -4.30 3.38 7.48
N ARG A 49 -5.15 3.57 6.47
CA ARG A 49 -4.68 3.99 5.12
C ARG A 49 -4.00 5.36 5.16
N THR A 50 -4.48 6.27 6.01
CA THR A 50 -3.87 7.59 6.20
C THR A 50 -2.50 7.49 6.86
N LEU A 51 -2.33 6.59 7.82
CA LEU A 51 -1.01 6.26 8.37
C LEU A 51 -0.09 5.70 7.28
N CYS A 52 -0.50 4.68 6.54
CA CYS A 52 0.30 4.06 5.48
C CYS A 52 0.68 5.04 4.37
N ARG A 53 -0.13 6.08 4.10
CA ARG A 53 0.22 7.15 3.15
C ARG A 53 1.50 7.89 3.51
N ARG A 54 1.87 7.96 4.79
CA ARG A 54 3.13 8.57 5.25
C ARG A 54 4.36 7.73 4.89
N TYR A 55 4.17 6.45 4.57
CA TYR A 55 5.24 5.48 4.29
C TYR A 55 5.47 5.21 2.80
N GLY A 56 4.56 5.67 1.94
CA GLY A 56 4.67 5.51 0.49
C GLY A 56 4.22 4.13 -0.03
N ALA A 57 3.25 4.15 -0.93
CA ALA A 57 2.77 3.05 -1.74
C ALA A 57 2.11 3.67 -2.98
N GLY A 58 2.01 2.91 -4.08
CA GLY A 58 1.40 3.42 -5.30
C GLY A 58 -0.12 3.32 -5.31
N LEU A 59 -0.70 2.39 -4.55
CA LEU A 59 -2.15 2.20 -4.47
C LEU A 59 -2.56 1.78 -3.07
N TYR A 60 -3.65 2.38 -2.57
CA TYR A 60 -4.21 2.10 -1.25
C TYR A 60 -5.65 1.61 -1.37
N VAL A 61 -5.89 0.35 -1.01
CA VAL A 61 -7.21 -0.26 -1.11
C VAL A 61 -7.92 -0.18 0.23
N SER A 62 -9.22 0.15 0.20
CA SER A 62 -10.09 0.10 1.38
C SER A 62 -10.27 -1.33 1.89
N GLU A 63 -10.75 -1.46 3.13
CA GLU A 63 -11.29 -2.73 3.60
C GLU A 63 -12.46 -3.23 2.73
N MET A 64 -12.76 -4.52 2.83
CA MET A 64 -13.93 -5.09 2.15
C MET A 64 -15.19 -4.48 2.75
N ILE A 65 -16.00 -3.86 1.90
CA ILE A 65 -17.30 -3.28 2.26
C ILE A 65 -18.43 -4.12 1.65
N THR A 66 -19.56 -4.19 2.36
CA THR A 66 -20.73 -4.91 1.84
C THR A 66 -21.41 -4.05 0.78
N ALA A 67 -21.55 -4.59 -0.43
CA ALA A 67 -22.20 -3.89 -1.54
C ALA A 67 -23.67 -3.58 -1.22
N ARG A 68 -24.36 -4.51 -0.54
CA ARG A 68 -25.75 -4.34 -0.16
C ARG A 68 -25.95 -3.17 0.81
N ALA A 69 -25.11 -3.07 1.84
CA ALA A 69 -25.17 -1.96 2.78
C ALA A 69 -24.86 -0.61 2.10
N LEU A 70 -24.04 -0.61 1.04
CA LEU A 70 -23.76 0.61 0.27
C LEU A 70 -24.92 1.03 -0.66
N VAL A 71 -25.66 0.06 -1.21
CA VAL A 71 -26.72 0.31 -2.20
C VAL A 71 -28.10 0.47 -1.56
N GLU A 72 -28.41 -0.30 -0.52
CA GLU A 72 -29.73 -0.35 0.13
C GLU A 72 -29.77 0.35 1.51
N GLY A 73 -28.62 0.79 2.01
CA GLY A 73 -28.49 1.43 3.34
C GLY A 73 -28.76 2.92 3.36
#